data_AF-A0A838I4X3-F1
#
_entry.id   AF-A0A838I4X3-F1
#
_cell.length_a   1.000
_cell.length_b   1.000
_cell.length_c   1.000
_cell.angle_alpha   90.00
_cell.angle_beta   90.00
_cell.angle_gamma   90.00
#
_symmetry.space_group_name_H-M   'P 1'
#
loop_
_entity.id
_entity.type
_entity.pdbx_description
1 polymer ?
#
loop_
_entity_poly.entity_id
_entity_poly.type
_entity_poly.pdbx_seq_one_letter_code
_entity_poly.pdbx_strand_id
1 'polypeptide(L)'
;MLNKLNQRRGGFTLVEIMIVVAIIALLAAIAVPGFLRARKRSQASRIINDLRLVDSAVDQYAIETNKNTGTTVNVADWTPYLKKGSALYTTGNDLFGNSYGNQVVDSLPRVPTATFNTLSDVANADFFSPYRTN
;
A
#
# COMPACT_ATOMS: atom_id res chain seq x y z
N MET A 1 4.27 -58.50 -37.34
CA MET A 1 5.40 -58.13 -36.46
C MET A 1 5.46 -56.61 -36.39
N LEU A 2 5.13 -56.00 -35.25
CA LEU A 2 5.14 -54.54 -35.08
C LEU A 2 6.54 -54.10 -34.63
N ASN A 3 7.23 -53.32 -35.48
CA ASN A 3 8.53 -52.75 -35.15
C ASN A 3 8.35 -51.56 -34.21
N LYS A 4 8.78 -51.71 -32.95
CA LYS A 4 8.69 -50.68 -31.92
C LYS A 4 9.75 -49.60 -32.21
N LEU A 5 9.33 -48.45 -32.73
CA LEU A 5 10.19 -47.28 -32.90
C LEU A 5 10.67 -46.81 -31.52
N ASN A 6 11.95 -47.04 -31.22
CA ASN A 6 12.58 -46.64 -29.98
C ASN A 6 12.71 -45.11 -29.95
N GLN A 7 11.71 -44.42 -29.38
CA GLN A 7 11.76 -42.97 -29.17
C GLN A 7 12.89 -42.66 -28.18
N ARG A 8 13.99 -42.10 -28.69
CA ARG A 8 15.06 -41.54 -27.85
C ARG A 8 14.44 -40.47 -26.95
N ARG A 9 14.30 -40.77 -25.66
CA ARG A 9 13.95 -39.78 -24.65
C ARG A 9 15.13 -38.82 -24.53
N GLY A 10 15.04 -37.66 -25.15
CA GLY A 10 16.01 -36.58 -24.97
C GLY A 10 15.92 -36.07 -23.53
N GLY A 11 17.00 -36.24 -22.77
CA GLY A 11 17.12 -35.64 -21.44
C GLY A 11 17.66 -34.22 -21.53
N PHE A 12 17.23 -33.36 -20.60
CA PHE A 12 17.80 -32.02 -20.42
C PHE A 12 19.27 -32.12 -20.04
N THR A 13 20.14 -31.33 -20.69
CA THR A 13 21.55 -31.26 -20.28
C THR A 13 21.72 -30.30 -19.10
N LEU A 14 22.75 -30.56 -18.28
CA LEU A 14 23.10 -29.69 -17.15
C LEU A 14 23.48 -28.28 -17.65
N VAL A 15 24.14 -28.21 -18.82
CA VAL A 15 24.56 -26.96 -19.46
C VAL A 15 23.35 -26.10 -19.88
N GLU A 16 22.31 -26.72 -20.45
CA GLU A 16 21.08 -26.00 -20.81
C GLU A 16 20.41 -25.37 -19.58
N ILE A 17 20.33 -26.10 -18.46
CA ILE A 17 19.77 -25.54 -17.22
C ILE A 17 20.64 -24.40 -16.68
N MET A 18 21.97 -24.51 -16.75
CA MET A 18 22.87 -23.44 -16.28
C MET A 18 22.67 -22.13 -17.05
N ILE A 19 22.60 -22.17 -18.37
CA ILE A 19 22.40 -20.97 -19.21
C ILE A 19 21.03 -20.34 -18.93
N VAL A 20 19.99 -21.18 -18.81
CA VAL A 20 18.63 -20.70 -18.52
C VAL A 20 18.57 -19.97 -17.18
N VAL A 21 19.14 -20.56 -16.12
CA VAL A 21 19.16 -19.92 -14.79
C VAL A 21 20.00 -18.63 -14.81
N ALA A 22 21.11 -18.60 -15.56
CA ALA A 22 21.94 -17.39 -15.71
C ALA A 22 21.16 -16.23 -16.35
N ILE A 23 20.39 -16.50 -17.42
CA ILE A 23 19.57 -15.48 -18.07
C ILE A 23 18.43 -15.01 -17.15
N ILE A 24 17.75 -15.94 -16.46
CA ILE A 24 16.69 -15.59 -15.50
C ILE A 24 17.25 -14.72 -14.37
N ALA A 25 18.43 -15.04 -13.84
CA ALA A 25 19.08 -14.27 -12.78
C ALA A 25 19.41 -12.85 -13.25
N LEU A 26 19.92 -12.67 -14.47
CA LEU A 26 20.19 -11.37 -15.05
C LEU A 26 18.91 -10.53 -15.19
N LEU A 27 17.84 -11.11 -15.72
CA LEU A 27 16.55 -10.42 -15.87
C LEU A 27 15.96 -10.04 -14.51
N ALA A 28 16.01 -10.95 -13.53
CA ALA A 28 15.52 -10.70 -12.17
C ALA A 28 16.30 -9.56 -11.49
N ALA A 29 17.62 -9.49 -11.67
CA ALA A 29 18.45 -8.45 -11.06
C ALA A 29 18.03 -7.03 -11.49
N ILE A 30 17.58 -6.85 -12.73
CA ILE A 30 17.11 -5.55 -13.25
C ILE A 30 15.62 -5.32 -12.89
N ALA A 31 14.79 -6.36 -13.01
CA ALA A 31 13.34 -6.23 -12.85
C ALA A 31 12.89 -6.05 -11.39
N VAL A 32 13.49 -6.79 -10.45
CA VAL A 32 13.08 -6.80 -9.03
C VAL A 32 13.15 -5.41 -8.37
N PRO A 33 14.24 -4.63 -8.44
CA PRO A 33 14.28 -3.33 -7.79
C PRO A 33 13.24 -2.34 -8.34
N GLY A 34 13.01 -2.37 -9.66
CA GLY A 34 11.97 -1.56 -10.30
C GLY A 34 10.57 -1.93 -9.82
N PHE A 35 10.28 -3.24 -9.75
CA PHE A 35 9.01 -3.75 -9.27
C PHE A 35 8.75 -3.39 -7.79
N LEU A 36 9.76 -3.48 -6.93
CA LEU A 36 9.64 -3.11 -5.51
C LEU A 36 9.33 -1.61 -5.35
N ARG A 37 10.00 -0.74 -6.12
CA ARG A 37 9.71 0.71 -6.11
C ARG A 37 8.30 1.01 -6.61
N ALA A 38 7.87 0.38 -7.70
CA ALA A 38 6.51 0.53 -8.22
C ALA A 38 5.45 0.09 -7.21
N ARG A 39 5.69 -1.02 -6.49
CA ARG A 39 4.82 -1.48 -5.40
C ARG A 39 4.75 -0.45 -4.27
N LYS A 40 5.88 0.08 -3.80
CA LYS A 40 5.89 1.13 -2.76
C LYS A 40 5.15 2.39 -3.20
N ARG A 41 5.31 2.81 -4.46
CA ARG A 41 4.57 3.95 -5.03
C ARG A 41 3.05 3.71 -5.00
N SER A 42 2.61 2.50 -5.36
CA SER A 42 1.20 2.11 -5.26
C SER A 42 0.69 2.12 -3.81
N GLN A 43 1.51 1.69 -2.86
CA GLN A 43 1.20 1.78 -1.43
C GLN A 43 1.04 3.25 -1.00
N ALA A 44 1.92 4.15 -1.44
CA ALA A 44 1.81 5.57 -1.15
C ALA A 44 0.50 6.17 -1.69
N SER A 45 0.10 5.83 -2.92
CA SER A 45 -1.21 6.25 -3.47
C SER A 45 -2.39 5.71 -2.66
N ARG A 46 -2.28 4.49 -2.12
CA ARG A 46 -3.30 3.93 -1.23
C ARG A 46 -3.41 4.73 0.07
N ILE A 47 -2.30 5.14 0.68
CA ILE A 47 -2.31 5.96 1.90
C ILE A 47 -3.03 7.31 1.66
N ILE A 48 -2.83 7.94 0.51
CA ILE A 48 -3.57 9.17 0.15
C ILE A 48 -5.08 8.90 0.07
N ASN A 49 -5.47 7.76 -0.52
CA ASN A 49 -6.89 7.40 -0.56
C ASN A 49 -7.46 7.11 0.83
N ASP A 50 -6.70 6.43 1.69
CA ASP A 50 -7.10 6.19 3.08
C ASP A 50 -7.30 7.52 3.82
N LEU A 51 -6.41 8.50 3.65
CA LEU A 51 -6.54 9.84 4.23
C LEU A 51 -7.81 10.56 3.75
N ARG A 52 -8.16 10.47 2.47
CA ARG A 52 -9.42 11.03 1.93
C ARG A 52 -10.66 10.36 2.54
N LEU A 53 -10.59 9.05 2.76
CA LEU A 53 -11.68 8.31 3.40
C LEU A 53 -11.83 8.73 4.87
N VAL A 54 -10.72 8.92 5.59
CA VAL A 54 -10.72 9.41 6.96
C VAL A 54 -11.31 10.82 7.03
N ASP A 55 -10.90 11.71 6.15
CA ASP A 55 -11.43 13.09 6.03
C ASP A 55 -12.96 13.07 5.88
N SER A 56 -13.46 12.31 4.90
CA SER A 56 -14.90 12.16 4.66
C SER A 56 -15.64 11.52 5.84
N ALA A 57 -15.00 10.58 6.55
CA ALA A 57 -15.60 9.92 7.72
C ALA A 57 -15.72 10.87 8.92
N VAL A 58 -14.72 11.72 9.13
CA VAL A 58 -14.73 12.77 10.17
C VAL A 58 -15.81 13.80 9.88
N ASP A 59 -15.95 14.23 8.62
CA ASP A 59 -17.00 15.17 8.22
C ASP A 59 -18.40 14.59 8.44
N GLN A 60 -18.63 13.33 8.07
CA GLN A 60 -19.91 12.66 8.32
C GLN A 60 -20.23 12.56 9.81
N TYR A 61 -19.26 12.18 10.64
CA TYR A 61 -19.43 12.15 12.09
C TYR A 61 -19.74 13.54 12.66
N ALA A 62 -19.04 14.57 12.19
CA ALA A 62 -19.23 15.94 12.65
C ALA A 62 -20.64 16.47 12.33
N ILE A 63 -21.14 16.16 11.12
CA ILE A 63 -22.50 16.51 10.69
C ILE A 63 -23.54 15.79 11.55
N GLU A 64 -23.40 14.48 11.77
CA GLU A 64 -24.37 13.70 12.55
C GLU A 64 -24.42 14.13 14.03
N THR A 65 -23.25 14.42 14.61
CA THR A 65 -23.13 14.73 16.05
C THR A 65 -23.08 16.22 16.35
N ASN A 66 -23.36 17.08 15.35
CA ASN A 66 -23.35 18.55 15.46
C ASN A 66 -22.07 19.10 16.10
N LYS A 67 -20.91 18.62 15.65
CA LYS A 67 -19.60 19.07 16.16
C LYS A 67 -19.17 20.34 15.45
N ASN A 68 -18.60 21.26 16.22
CA ASN A 68 -18.03 22.49 15.70
C ASN A 68 -16.62 22.24 15.15
N THR A 69 -16.18 23.10 14.22
CA THR A 69 -14.79 23.19 13.74
C THR A 69 -13.81 23.21 14.92
N GLY A 70 -12.71 22.46 14.80
CA GLY A 70 -11.69 22.37 15.85
C GLY A 70 -11.95 21.32 16.93
N THR A 71 -13.10 20.63 16.91
CA THR A 71 -13.35 19.54 17.86
C THR A 71 -12.53 18.30 17.51
N THR A 72 -11.92 17.66 18.51
CA THR A 72 -11.22 16.38 18.34
C THR A 72 -12.20 15.22 18.21
N VAL A 73 -12.00 14.40 17.18
CA VAL A 73 -12.76 13.17 16.90
C VAL A 73 -11.85 11.96 17.15
N ASN A 74 -12.25 11.05 18.04
CA ASN A 74 -11.42 9.88 18.36
C ASN A 74 -11.49 8.84 17.25
N VAL A 75 -10.51 7.93 17.23
CA VAL A 75 -10.48 6.81 16.28
C VAL A 75 -11.77 5.99 16.31
N ALA A 76 -12.32 5.69 17.50
CA ALA A 76 -13.56 4.92 17.63
C ALA A 76 -14.80 5.65 17.08
N ASP A 77 -14.74 6.97 16.92
CA ASP A 77 -15.87 7.80 16.50
C ASP A 77 -15.98 7.90 14.97
N TRP A 78 -14.86 8.02 14.26
CA TRP A 78 -14.86 8.11 12.79
C TRP A 78 -14.76 6.75 12.08
N THR A 79 -14.19 5.71 12.69
CA THR A 79 -14.06 4.39 12.05
C THR A 79 -15.40 3.73 11.65
N PRO A 80 -16.54 3.92 12.36
CA PRO A 80 -17.82 3.33 11.97
C PRO A 80 -18.38 3.85 10.64
N TYR A 81 -17.95 5.04 10.21
CA TYR A 81 -18.36 5.66 8.94
C TYR A 81 -17.60 5.10 7.73
N LEU A 82 -16.61 4.25 7.97
CA LEU A 82 -15.85 3.57 6.92
C LEU A 82 -16.47 2.24 6.54
N LYS A 83 -16.11 1.74 5.36
CA LYS A 83 -16.60 0.45 4.86
C LYS A 83 -16.23 -0.68 5.84
N LYS A 84 -17.27 -1.36 6.35
CA LYS A 84 -17.14 -2.55 7.19
C LYS A 84 -16.24 -3.61 6.52
N GLY A 85 -15.33 -4.18 7.30
CA GLY A 85 -14.35 -5.17 6.81
C GLY A 85 -13.07 -4.57 6.24
N SER A 86 -12.94 -3.24 6.17
CA SER A 86 -11.65 -2.60 5.90
C SER A 86 -10.73 -2.63 7.13
N ALA A 87 -9.41 -2.60 6.90
CA ALA A 87 -8.43 -2.47 7.99
C ALA A 87 -8.63 -1.15 8.78
N LEU A 88 -8.97 -0.08 8.05
CA LEU A 88 -9.30 1.23 8.62
C LEU A 88 -10.50 1.16 9.57
N TYR A 89 -11.59 0.49 9.18
CA TYR A 89 -12.77 0.31 10.05
C TYR A 89 -12.43 -0.39 11.37
N THR A 90 -11.53 -1.37 11.34
CA THR A 90 -11.27 -2.24 12.49
C THR A 90 -10.27 -1.63 13.46
N THR A 91 -9.26 -0.92 12.94
CA THR A 91 -8.09 -0.48 13.73
C THR A 91 -7.80 1.01 13.63
N GLY A 92 -8.33 1.70 12.63
CA GLY A 92 -7.92 3.08 12.31
C GLY A 92 -6.47 3.21 11.87
N ASN A 93 -5.84 2.09 11.47
CA ASN A 93 -4.44 2.03 11.08
C ASN A 93 -4.28 1.92 9.58
N ASP A 94 -3.13 2.39 9.11
CA ASP A 94 -2.72 2.34 7.72
C ASP A 94 -2.26 0.93 7.28
N LEU A 95 -1.77 0.84 6.04
CA LEU A 95 -1.26 -0.42 5.47
C LEU A 95 -0.07 -1.02 6.24
N PHE A 96 0.70 -0.21 6.97
CA PHE A 96 1.87 -0.62 7.73
C PHE A 96 1.59 -0.80 9.23
N GLY A 97 0.35 -0.61 9.68
CA GLY A 97 -0.07 -0.72 11.08
C GLY A 97 0.12 0.55 11.91
N ASN A 98 0.48 1.67 11.29
CA ASN A 98 0.57 2.97 11.95
C ASN A 98 -0.82 3.61 12.07
N SER A 99 -1.18 4.11 13.24
CA SER A 99 -2.48 4.75 13.45
C SER A 99 -2.54 6.14 12.81
N TYR A 100 -3.66 6.44 12.15
CA TYR A 100 -3.98 7.82 11.74
C TYR A 100 -4.30 8.72 12.95
N GLY A 101 -4.64 8.11 14.09
CA GLY A 101 -4.91 8.82 15.34
C GLY A 101 -6.20 9.63 15.33
N ASN A 102 -6.32 10.48 16.34
CA ASN A 102 -7.46 11.38 16.49
C ASN A 102 -7.39 12.47 15.41
N GLN A 103 -8.55 12.78 14.84
CA GLN A 103 -8.68 13.82 13.82
C GLN A 103 -9.32 15.06 14.43
N VAL A 104 -9.27 16.18 13.70
CA VAL A 104 -9.92 17.43 14.10
C VAL A 104 -10.90 17.82 13.00
N VAL A 105 -12.12 18.19 13.39
CA VAL A 105 -13.15 18.63 12.44
C VAL A 105 -12.64 19.84 11.65
N ASP A 106 -12.83 19.80 10.32
CA ASP A 106 -12.45 20.88 9.39
C ASP A 106 -10.93 21.13 9.38
N SER A 107 -10.14 20.07 9.59
CA SER A 107 -8.69 20.06 9.48
C SER A 107 -8.24 18.81 8.74
N LEU A 108 -7.38 19.00 7.73
CA LEU A 108 -6.91 17.89 6.91
C LEU A 108 -6.18 16.82 7.74
N PRO A 109 -6.52 15.52 7.56
CA PRO A 109 -5.80 14.44 8.22
C PRO A 109 -4.35 14.40 7.76
N ARG A 110 -3.45 13.94 8.63
CA ARG A 110 -2.02 13.90 8.33
C ARG A 110 -1.53 12.47 8.12
N VAL A 111 -0.59 12.30 7.19
CA VAL A 111 0.12 11.02 7.05
C VAL A 111 0.95 10.73 8.32
N PRO A 112 0.88 9.51 8.89
CA PRO A 112 1.73 9.15 10.03
C PRO A 112 3.23 9.28 9.69
N THR A 113 4.03 9.82 10.61
CA THR A 113 5.46 10.06 10.37
C THR A 113 6.24 8.79 10.04
N ALA A 114 5.92 7.67 10.71
CA ALA A 114 6.53 6.38 10.44
C ALA A 114 6.27 5.90 9.00
N THR A 115 5.03 6.01 8.53
CA THR A 115 4.61 5.67 7.16
C THR A 115 5.31 6.50 6.11
N PHE A 116 5.47 7.80 6.37
CA PHE A 116 6.22 8.65 5.47
C PHE A 116 7.68 8.21 5.38
N ASN A 117 8.34 7.93 6.52
CA ASN A 117 9.74 7.52 6.52
C ASN A 117 9.99 6.20 5.77
N THR A 118 9.00 5.30 5.71
CA THR A 118 9.12 4.03 4.95
C THR A 118 8.92 4.21 3.44
N LEU A 119 8.21 5.26 3.03
CA LEU A 119 7.82 5.54 1.65
C LEU A 119 8.55 6.74 1.03
N SER A 120 9.33 7.50 1.82
CA SER A 120 9.99 8.74 1.38
C SER A 120 11.00 8.51 0.27
N ASP A 121 11.45 7.27 0.06
CA ASP A 121 12.33 6.86 -1.04
C ASP A 121 11.65 6.87 -2.41
N VAL A 122 10.32 6.74 -2.46
CA VAL A 122 9.54 6.71 -3.71
C VAL A 122 8.44 7.77 -3.77
N ALA A 123 8.07 8.38 -2.64
CA ALA A 123 7.01 9.37 -2.50
C ALA A 123 7.47 10.48 -1.54
N ASN A 124 7.85 11.62 -2.11
CA ASN A 124 8.38 12.77 -1.37
C ASN A 124 7.26 13.60 -0.71
N ALA A 125 7.63 14.69 -0.03
CA ALA A 125 6.67 15.57 0.62
C ALA A 125 5.63 16.15 -0.35
N ASP A 126 6.04 16.52 -1.57
CA ASP A 126 5.14 17.04 -2.61
C ASP A 126 4.05 16.04 -2.99
N PHE A 127 4.39 14.74 -3.03
CA PHE A 127 3.41 13.69 -3.30
C PHE A 127 2.33 13.60 -2.22
N PHE A 128 2.68 13.83 -0.96
CA PHE A 128 1.76 13.78 0.17
C PHE A 128 1.07 15.11 0.47
N SER A 129 1.36 16.18 -0.27
CA SER A 129 0.62 17.44 -0.16
C SER A 129 -0.86 17.23 -0.54
N PRO A 130 -1.84 17.76 0.20
CA PRO A 130 -1.74 18.66 1.36
C PRO A 130 -1.69 17.94 2.74
N TYR A 131 -1.73 16.62 2.78
CA TYR A 131 -1.75 15.79 3.99
C TYR A 131 -0.42 15.75 4.76
N ARG A 132 0.56 16.51 4.31
CA ARG A 132 1.82 16.76 5.00
C ARG A 132 2.26 18.19 4.72
N THR A 133 2.56 18.93 5.78
CA THR A 133 3.23 20.22 5.66
C THR A 133 4.73 19.97 5.42
N ASN A 134 5.35 20.80 4.57
CA ASN A 134 6.81 20.84 4.43
C ASN A 134 7.51 21.15 5.74
#